data_AF-A0A0D2MQ87-F1
#
_entry.id   AF-A0A0D2MQ87-F1
#
_cell.length_a   1.000
_cell.length_b   1.000
_cell.length_c   1.000
_cell.angle_alpha   90.00
_cell.angle_beta   90.00
_cell.angle_gamma   90.00
#
_symmetry.space_group_name_H-M   'P 1'
#
loop_
_entity.id
_entity.type
_entity.pdbx_description
1 polymer ?
#
loop_
_entity_poly.entity_id
_entity_poly.type
_entity_poly.pdbx_seq_one_letter_code
_entity_poly.pdbx_strand_id
1 'polypeptide(L)'
;MEAFDVQESFTVQQVKEAAFTQWPTEGPLSKENPTTAADLRLLCAGKFLENSKTLKEYRKEMGDPEAGTIVTMHVLVRPAQAGKAASKQPEAEKKAKSGCACVIC
;
A
#
# COMPACT_ATOMS: atom_id res chain seq x y z
N MET A 1 -11.82 -1.20 -14.89
CA MET A 1 -10.63 -1.68 -14.18
C MET A 1 -10.57 -3.17 -14.39
N GLU A 2 -9.67 -3.63 -15.25
CA GLU A 2 -9.39 -5.06 -15.37
C GLU A 2 -8.61 -5.52 -14.14
N ALA A 3 -8.87 -6.74 -13.68
CA ALA A 3 -8.14 -7.32 -12.56
C ALA A 3 -6.72 -7.70 -13.01
N PHE A 4 -5.75 -7.54 -12.12
CA PHE A 4 -4.39 -8.03 -12.37
C PHE A 4 -4.37 -9.55 -12.32
N ASP A 5 -3.77 -10.19 -13.33
CA ASP A 5 -3.50 -11.63 -13.31
C ASP A 5 -2.32 -11.88 -12.36
N VAL A 6 -2.62 -12.39 -11.16
CA VAL A 6 -1.63 -12.66 -10.11
C VAL A 6 -1.87 -14.04 -9.50
N GLN A 7 -0.79 -14.73 -9.16
CA GLN A 7 -0.84 -16.06 -8.55
C GLN A 7 -0.64 -16.00 -7.03
N GLU A 8 -1.19 -16.96 -6.28
CA GLU A 8 -1.01 -17.02 -4.82
C GLU A 8 0.46 -17.19 -4.39
N SER A 9 1.28 -17.78 -5.26
CA SER A 9 2.72 -17.96 -5.07
C SER A 9 3.52 -16.67 -5.26
N PHE A 10 2.92 -15.62 -5.84
CA PHE A 10 3.63 -14.36 -6.06
C PHE A 10 3.86 -13.66 -4.74
N THR A 11 5.06 -13.10 -4.62
CA THR A 11 5.41 -12.19 -3.54
C THR A 11 4.69 -10.86 -3.72
N VAL A 12 4.45 -10.16 -2.62
CA VAL A 12 3.89 -8.80 -2.61
C VAL A 12 4.76 -7.86 -3.45
N GLN A 13 6.08 -8.08 -3.49
CA GLN A 13 6.98 -7.34 -4.37
C GLN A 13 6.62 -7.51 -5.86
N GLN A 14 6.43 -8.75 -6.31
CA GLN A 14 6.05 -9.03 -7.71
C GLN A 14 4.70 -8.40 -8.07
N VAL A 15 3.74 -8.40 -7.13
CA VAL A 15 2.43 -7.75 -7.32
C VAL A 15 2.59 -6.23 -7.46
N LYS A 16 3.49 -5.60 -6.69
CA LYS A 16 3.80 -4.17 -6.83
C LYS A 16 4.46 -3.86 -8.17
N GLU A 17 5.37 -4.71 -8.65
CA GLU A 17 6.00 -4.55 -9.96
C GLU A 17 4.98 -4.66 -11.10
N ALA A 18 4.05 -5.62 -11.00
CA ALA A 18 2.94 -5.74 -11.95
C ALA A 18 2.03 -4.50 -11.94
N ALA A 19 1.66 -4.01 -10.75
CA ALA A 19 0.84 -2.80 -10.59
C ALA A 19 1.58 -1.55 -11.10
N PHE A 20 2.89 -1.45 -10.90
CA PHE A 20 3.73 -0.37 -11.41
C PHE A 20 3.80 -0.37 -12.94
N THR A 21 3.95 -1.55 -13.55
CA THR A 21 4.03 -1.70 -15.02
C THR A 21 2.71 -1.32 -15.70
N GLN A 22 1.60 -1.67 -15.06
CA GLN A 22 0.24 -1.39 -15.54
C GLN A 22 -0.32 -0.09 -14.96
N TRP A 23 0.53 0.79 -14.40
CA TRP A 23 0.06 2.01 -13.76
C TRP A 23 -0.69 2.88 -14.77
N PRO A 24 -1.88 3.42 -14.42
CA PRO A 24 -2.67 4.21 -15.34
C PRO A 24 -1.91 5.47 -15.76
N THR A 25 -1.80 5.67 -17.07
CA THR A 25 -1.22 6.87 -17.69
C THR A 25 -2.26 7.98 -17.89
N GLU A 26 -3.54 7.66 -17.71
CA GLU A 26 -4.68 8.55 -17.94
C GLU A 26 -5.54 8.63 -16.67
N GLY A 27 -6.21 9.77 -16.45
CA GLY A 27 -7.12 9.99 -15.33
C GLY A 27 -6.46 10.63 -14.09
N PRO A 28 -7.15 10.70 -12.94
CA PRO A 28 -6.67 11.45 -11.77
C PRO A 28 -5.35 10.90 -11.19
N LEU A 29 -5.06 9.61 -11.41
CA LEU A 29 -3.84 8.94 -10.94
C LEU A 29 -2.61 9.19 -11.83
N SER A 30 -2.78 9.77 -13.03
CA SER A 30 -1.65 10.13 -13.90
C SER A 30 -0.90 11.38 -13.45
N LYS A 31 -1.38 12.07 -12.43
CA LYS A 31 -0.66 13.18 -11.79
C LYS A 31 0.29 12.68 -10.69
N GLU A 32 0.03 11.49 -10.16
CA GLU A 32 0.78 10.88 -9.05
C GLU A 32 1.39 9.56 -9.52
N ASN A 33 2.24 9.62 -10.55
CA ASN A 33 2.98 8.46 -11.00
C ASN A 33 4.01 8.06 -9.95
N PRO A 34 3.99 6.79 -9.47
CA PRO A 34 5.10 6.27 -8.70
C PRO A 34 6.38 6.38 -9.53
N THR A 35 7.50 6.71 -8.90
CA THR A 35 8.81 6.72 -9.58
C THR A 35 9.38 5.30 -9.64
N THR A 36 9.09 4.49 -8.63
CA THR A 36 9.52 3.10 -8.50
C THR A 36 8.42 2.23 -7.90
N ALA A 37 8.48 0.90 -8.10
CA ALA A 37 7.57 -0.03 -7.45
C ALA A 37 7.68 -0.01 -5.90
N ALA A 38 8.79 0.48 -5.34
CA ALA A 38 8.98 0.65 -3.89
C ALA A 38 8.13 1.79 -3.31
N ASP A 39 7.73 2.75 -4.14
CA ASP A 39 6.83 3.84 -3.75
C ASP A 39 5.39 3.35 -3.53
N LEU A 40 5.08 2.15 -4.02
CA LEU A 40 3.78 1.51 -3.84
C LEU A 40 3.71 0.75 -2.52
N ARG A 41 2.64 1.00 -1.76
CA ARG A 41 2.28 0.20 -0.58
C ARG A 41 0.92 -0.45 -0.80
N LEU A 42 0.87 -1.77 -0.68
CA LEU A 42 -0.36 -2.53 -0.77
C LEU A 42 -0.99 -2.65 0.61
N LEU A 43 -2.27 -2.36 0.69
CA LEU A 43 -3.09 -2.51 1.88
C LEU A 43 -4.21 -3.51 1.58
N CYS A 44 -4.33 -4.54 2.41
CA CYS A 44 -5.39 -5.54 2.32
C CYS A 44 -5.87 -5.90 3.73
N ALA A 45 -7.18 -6.09 3.92
CA ALA A 45 -7.79 -6.38 5.22
C ALA A 45 -7.34 -5.44 6.37
N GLY A 46 -7.10 -4.16 6.06
CA GLY A 46 -6.66 -3.16 7.02
C GLY A 46 -5.17 -3.21 7.40
N LYS A 47 -4.36 -4.06 6.76
CA LYS A 47 -2.92 -4.20 7.02
C LYS A 47 -2.08 -3.89 5.79
N PHE A 48 -0.91 -3.28 6.02
CA PHE A 48 0.09 -3.10 4.97
C PHE A 48 0.81 -4.42 4.73
N LEU A 49 0.89 -4.81 3.46
CA LEU A 49 1.54 -6.05 3.08
C LEU A 49 3.06 -5.88 3.00
N GLU A 50 3.77 -6.87 3.54
CA GLU A 50 5.23 -7.00 3.52
C GLU A 50 5.72 -7.62 2.20
N ASN A 51 6.76 -7.02 1.60
CA ASN A 51 7.28 -7.37 0.27
C ASN A 51 7.74 -8.83 0.14
N SER A 52 8.36 -9.38 1.19
CA SER A 52 8.93 -10.73 1.22
C SER A 52 7.88 -11.84 1.26
N LYS A 53 6.66 -11.53 1.69
CA LYS A 53 5.59 -12.51 1.84
C LYS A 53 4.83 -12.72 0.54
N THR A 54 4.29 -13.92 0.40
CA THR A 54 3.44 -14.33 -0.71
C THR A 54 1.98 -13.98 -0.46
N LEU A 55 1.18 -13.87 -1.53
CA LEU A 55 -0.27 -13.69 -1.41
C LEU A 55 -0.93 -14.85 -0.65
N LYS A 56 -0.40 -16.08 -0.79
CA LYS A 56 -0.84 -17.27 -0.06
C LYS A 56 -0.77 -17.10 1.45
N GLU A 57 0.26 -16.46 1.97
CA GLU A 57 0.41 -16.22 3.41
C GLU A 57 -0.65 -15.25 3.96
N TYR A 58 -1.13 -14.32 3.12
CA TYR A 58 -2.19 -13.38 3.47
C TYR A 58 -3.60 -13.91 3.18
N ARG A 59 -3.74 -15.06 2.52
CA ARG A 59 -5.04 -15.66 2.14
C ARG A 59 -6.02 -15.74 3.30
N LYS A 60 -5.54 -16.13 4.48
CA LYS A 60 -6.36 -16.20 5.70
C LYS A 60 -6.88 -14.83 6.13
N GLU A 61 -6.07 -13.79 6.03
CA GLU A 61 -6.45 -12.42 6.38
C GLU A 61 -7.42 -11.81 5.35
N MET A 62 -7.38 -12.30 4.11
CA MET A 62 -8.33 -11.95 3.04
C MET A 62 -9.68 -12.66 3.17
N GLY A 63 -9.87 -13.52 4.18
CA GLY A 63 -11.11 -14.27 4.36
C GLY A 63 -11.20 -15.58 3.56
N ASP A 64 -10.05 -16.18 3.23
CA ASP A 64 -9.92 -17.42 2.45
C ASP A 64 -10.71 -17.40 1.12
N PRO A 65 -10.34 -16.51 0.18
CA PRO A 65 -11.04 -16.39 -1.10
C PRO A 65 -10.97 -17.69 -1.92
N GLU A 66 -12.12 -18.18 -2.41
CA GLU A 66 -12.19 -19.36 -3.28
C GLU A 66 -11.44 -19.12 -4.60
N ALA A 67 -11.05 -20.20 -5.29
CA ALA A 67 -10.36 -20.11 -6.57
C ALA A 67 -11.19 -19.31 -7.60
N GLY A 68 -10.57 -18.33 -8.25
CA GLY A 68 -11.24 -17.43 -9.19
C GLY A 68 -11.92 -16.20 -8.55
N THR A 69 -11.90 -16.09 -7.23
CA THR A 69 -12.40 -14.89 -6.53
C THR A 69 -11.45 -13.71 -6.77
N ILE A 70 -12.01 -12.57 -7.19
CA ILE A 70 -11.24 -11.33 -7.32
C ILE A 70 -11.07 -10.69 -5.94
N VAL A 71 -9.83 -10.47 -5.55
CA VAL A 71 -9.50 -9.75 -4.31
C VAL A 71 -9.20 -8.30 -4.64
N THR A 72 -9.93 -7.38 -4.01
CA THR A 72 -9.64 -5.95 -4.11
C THR A 72 -8.63 -5.52 -3.06
N MET A 73 -7.51 -4.94 -3.52
CA MET A 73 -6.49 -4.34 -2.67
C MET A 73 -6.47 -2.83 -2.85
N HIS A 74 -6.11 -2.10 -1.80
CA HIS A 74 -5.86 -0.66 -1.89
C HIS A 74 -4.37 -0.43 -2.15
N VAL A 75 -4.06 0.37 -3.16
CA VAL A 75 -2.69 0.78 -3.47
C VAL A 75 -2.50 2.23 -3.03
N LEU A 76 -1.50 2.45 -2.17
CA LEU A 76 -1.09 3.79 -1.76
C LEU A 76 0.22 4.14 -2.48
N VAL A 77 0.20 5.21 -3.25
CA VAL A 77 1.42 5.82 -3.81
C VAL A 77 2.02 6.74 -2.76
N ARG A 78 3.27 6.49 -2.37
CA ARG A 78 4.02 7.45 -1.59
C ARG A 78 4.78 8.37 -2.53
N PRO A 79 4.70 9.70 -2.36
CA PRO A 79 5.62 10.61 -3.03
C PRO A 79 7.05 10.23 -2.66
N ALA A 80 7.96 10.23 -3.63
CA ALA A 80 9.38 10.05 -3.37
C ALA A 80 9.82 11.10 -2.34
N GLN A 81 10.05 10.68 -1.09
CA GLN A 81 10.54 11.58 -0.06
C GLN A 81 11.94 11.99 -0.48
N ALA A 82 12.10 13.24 -0.90
CA ALA A 82 13.42 13.88 -0.95
C ALA A 82 14.01 13.82 0.48
N GLY A 83 14.87 12.83 0.70
CA GLY A 83 15.75 12.67 1.84
C GLY A 83 15.13 12.81 3.24
N LYS A 84 14.85 11.68 3.90
CA LYS A 84 15.08 11.59 5.36
C LYS A 84 15.82 10.30 5.68
N ALA A 85 17.14 10.40 5.63
CA ALA A 85 18.02 9.48 6.32
C ALA A 85 17.55 9.34 7.79
N ALA A 86 17.65 8.12 8.31
CA ALA A 86 17.47 7.84 9.72
C ALA A 86 18.27 8.84 10.57
N SER A 87 17.59 9.58 11.43
CA SER A 87 18.21 10.36 12.49
C SER A 87 17.26 10.39 13.68
N LYS A 88 17.73 9.69 14.71
CA LYS A 88 17.32 9.60 16.11
C LYS A 88 16.48 10.79 16.62
N GLN A 89 15.53 10.47 17.51
CA GLN A 89 14.94 11.44 18.43
C GLN A 89 16.04 12.30 19.09
N PRO A 90 15.70 13.56 19.40
CA PRO A 90 15.60 13.91 20.80
C PRO A 90 14.28 14.60 21.16
N GLU A 91 13.99 14.49 22.45
CA GLU A 91 12.83 14.94 23.21
C GLU A 91 12.84 16.46 23.48
N ALA A 92 11.65 17.00 23.77
CA ALA A 92 11.30 18.38 24.14
C ALA A 92 11.43 19.40 22.98
N GLU A 93 10.41 20.21 22.63
CA GLU A 93 9.79 21.23 23.49
C GLU A 93 8.30 21.48 23.17
N LYS A 94 7.61 22.07 24.15
CA LYS A 94 6.16 22.23 24.30
C LYS A 94 5.58 23.37 23.44
N LYS A 95 4.32 23.19 22.99
CA LYS A 95 3.22 24.16 22.64
C LYS A 95 2.64 23.83 21.25
N ALA A 96 1.34 23.72 21.00
CA ALA A 96 0.15 24.09 21.75
C ALA A 96 -0.98 23.07 21.49
N LYS A 97 -1.83 22.87 22.50
CA LYS A 97 -3.01 22.01 22.46
C LYS A 97 -4.10 22.65 21.58
N SER A 98 -4.53 21.96 20.52
CA SER A 98 -5.91 22.06 20.04
C SER A 98 -6.41 20.64 19.79
N GLY A 99 -6.98 20.02 20.82
CA GLY A 99 -7.63 18.73 20.68
C GLY A 99 -8.89 18.88 19.84
N CYS A 100 -8.95 18.22 18.70
CA CYS A 100 -10.21 17.96 18.02
C CYS A 100 -10.76 16.66 18.60
N ALA A 101 -11.88 16.73 19.32
CA ALA A 101 -12.61 15.56 19.81
C ALA A 101 -13.73 15.25 18.81
N CYS A 102 -13.67 14.09 18.17
CA CYS A 102 -14.78 13.54 17.41
C CYS A 102 -15.39 12.41 18.23
N VAL A 103 -16.68 12.53 18.54
CA VAL A 103 -17.51 11.43 19.06
C VAL A 103 -18.26 10.85 17.86
N ILE A 104 -18.22 9.53 17.71
CA ILE A 104 -19.14 8.82 16.82
C ILE A 104 -20.38 8.52 17.66
N CYS A 105 -21.50 9.15 17.32
CA CYS A 105 -22.81 8.79 17.84
C CYS A 105 -23.40 7.65 17.02
#